data_AF-A0A229GI55-F1
#
_entry.id   AF-A0A229GI55-F1
#
_cell.length_a   1.000
_cell.length_b   1.000
_cell.length_c   1.000
_cell.angle_alpha   90.00
_cell.angle_beta   90.00
_cell.angle_gamma   90.00
#
_symmetry.space_group_name_H-M   'P 1'
#
loop_
_entity.id
_entity.type
_entity.pdbx_description
1 polymer ?
#
loop_
_entity_poly.entity_id
_entity_poly.type
_entity_poly.pdbx_seq_one_letter_code
_entity_poly.pdbx_strand_id
1 'polypeptide(L)'
;MVKAKETSYQGYRFRSRLEARWAVFFDTLGVRWEYEPEGYVLDGKSYLPDFRLVLNERQIFAEVKNLAQDEHEGRHVELCRALARSTGHSVLLLIGVPEYRLYHQFAPNLEPNEFQAAFFQDYAPFLVTGDQYWFQQVELDQQTGALRFPFDDRTARKSFGAGLVEAVKAARSARFEHGASGR
;
A
#
# COMPACT_ATOMS: atom_id res chain seq x y z
N MET A 1 2.91 -26.75 -4.96
CA MET A 1 2.21 -25.87 -4.00
C MET A 1 3.25 -24.98 -3.34
N VAL A 2 3.42 -23.74 -3.81
CA VAL A 2 4.39 -22.80 -3.20
C VAL A 2 3.72 -22.24 -1.94
N LYS A 3 4.08 -22.77 -0.76
CA LYS A 3 3.66 -22.15 0.50
C LYS A 3 4.33 -20.79 0.60
N ALA A 4 3.55 -19.72 0.62
CA ALA A 4 4.04 -18.42 1.05
C ALA A 4 4.63 -18.60 2.45
N LYS A 5 5.88 -18.20 2.63
CA LYS A 5 6.58 -18.37 3.91
C LYS A 5 6.05 -17.32 4.88
N GLU A 6 5.39 -17.78 5.95
CA GLU A 6 4.96 -16.94 7.06
C GLU A 6 6.14 -16.09 7.56
N THR A 7 5.88 -14.81 7.79
CA THR A 7 6.89 -13.82 8.12
C THR A 7 6.49 -13.10 9.40
N SER A 8 7.35 -13.08 10.42
CA SER A 8 7.03 -12.43 11.69
C SER A 8 7.62 -11.02 11.78
N TYR A 9 6.81 -10.06 12.23
CA TYR A 9 7.22 -8.69 12.51
C TYR A 9 6.25 -8.05 13.52
N GLN A 10 6.78 -7.36 14.55
CA GLN A 10 5.99 -6.68 15.60
C GLN A 10 4.92 -7.57 16.27
N GLY A 11 5.23 -8.85 16.46
CA GLY A 11 4.29 -9.83 17.05
C GLY A 11 3.24 -10.39 16.09
N TYR A 12 3.12 -9.87 14.87
CA TYR A 12 2.22 -10.40 13.83
C TYR A 12 2.91 -11.47 12.98
N ARG A 13 2.12 -12.40 12.44
CA ARG A 13 2.54 -13.38 11.44
C ARG A 13 1.88 -13.04 10.10
N PHE A 14 2.66 -12.42 9.22
CA PHE A 14 2.21 -12.03 7.89
C PHE A 14 2.15 -13.21 6.93
N ARG A 15 1.13 -13.21 6.06
CA ARG A 15 0.92 -14.21 4.99
C ARG A 15 2.01 -14.13 3.92
N SER A 16 2.65 -12.97 3.78
CA SER A 16 3.75 -12.78 2.85
C SER A 16 4.85 -11.87 3.38
N ARG A 17 6.07 -12.05 2.85
CA ARG A 17 7.19 -11.12 3.09
C ARG A 17 6.85 -9.71 2.59
N LEU A 18 6.00 -9.60 1.57
CA LEU A 18 5.64 -8.31 0.98
C LEU A 18 4.76 -7.50 1.93
N GLU A 19 3.74 -8.12 2.53
CA GLU A 19 2.94 -7.51 3.60
C GLU A 19 3.81 -7.07 4.76
N ALA A 20 4.74 -7.92 5.22
CA ALA A 20 5.66 -7.57 6.30
C ALA A 20 6.55 -6.35 5.96
N ARG A 21 6.94 -6.17 4.68
CA ARG A 21 7.68 -4.96 4.24
C ARG A 21 6.81 -3.72 4.29
N TRP A 22 5.54 -3.84 3.95
CA TRP A 22 4.59 -2.73 4.08
C TRP A 22 4.34 -2.35 5.53
N ALA A 23 4.27 -3.32 6.45
CA ALA A 23 4.24 -3.04 7.88
C ALA A 23 5.50 -2.28 8.36
N VAL A 24 6.70 -2.70 7.94
CA VAL A 24 7.95 -1.96 8.22
C VAL A 24 7.90 -0.53 7.67
N PHE A 25 7.37 -0.36 6.45
CA PHE A 25 7.20 0.95 5.83
C PHE A 25 6.30 1.86 6.67
N PHE A 26 5.10 1.38 7.05
CA PHE A 26 4.16 2.16 7.85
C PHE A 26 4.73 2.55 9.21
N ASP A 27 5.36 1.59 9.92
CA ASP A 27 6.03 1.85 11.19
C ASP A 27 7.12 2.92 11.06
N THR A 28 7.97 2.80 10.03
CA THR A 28 9.07 3.76 9.80
C THR A 28 8.55 5.15 9.43
N LEU A 29 7.44 5.22 8.69
CA LEU A 29 6.80 6.49 8.32
C LEU A 29 5.98 7.10 9.47
N GLY A 30 5.78 6.37 10.58
CA GLY A 30 4.93 6.81 11.70
C GLY A 30 3.43 6.69 11.43
N VAL A 31 3.04 5.88 10.44
CA VAL A 31 1.63 5.60 10.11
C VAL A 31 1.15 4.48 11.01
N ARG A 32 0.09 4.72 11.78
CA ARG A 32 -0.55 3.67 12.58
C ARG A 32 -1.28 2.71 11.64
N TRP A 33 -1.10 1.41 11.86
CA TRP A 33 -1.73 0.35 11.08
C TRP A 33 -2.22 -0.80 11.96
N GLU A 34 -3.13 -1.57 11.41
CA GLU A 34 -3.65 -2.81 11.96
C GLU A 34 -3.68 -3.85 10.83
N TYR A 35 -3.16 -5.04 11.12
CA TYR A 35 -3.09 -6.15 10.15
C TYR A 35 -4.30 -7.06 10.32
N GLU A 36 -4.95 -7.41 9.21
CA GLU A 36 -6.15 -8.26 9.18
C GLU A 36 -7.22 -7.84 10.23
N PRO A 37 -7.69 -6.58 10.21
CA PRO A 37 -8.48 -5.99 11.30
C PRO A 37 -9.79 -6.73 11.59
N GLU A 38 -10.65 -6.87 10.59
CA GLU A 38 -11.90 -7.62 10.67
C GLU A 38 -12.35 -8.05 9.27
N GLY A 39 -13.19 -9.09 9.20
CA GLY A 39 -13.75 -9.56 7.94
C GLY A 39 -15.03 -8.81 7.55
N TYR A 40 -15.18 -8.52 6.26
CA TYR A 40 -16.37 -7.93 5.65
C TYR A 40 -17.07 -8.94 4.74
N VAL A 41 -18.35 -8.70 4.44
CA VAL A 41 -19.09 -9.47 3.42
C VAL A 41 -19.28 -8.57 2.21
N LEU A 42 -18.60 -8.90 1.11
CA LEU A 42 -18.68 -8.20 -0.17
C LEU A 42 -19.37 -9.13 -1.17
N ASP A 43 -20.50 -8.70 -1.72
CA ASP A 43 -21.31 -9.48 -2.68
C ASP A 43 -21.58 -10.92 -2.22
N GLY A 44 -21.89 -11.08 -0.93
CA GLY A 44 -22.17 -12.39 -0.32
C GLY A 44 -20.95 -13.26 -0.04
N LYS A 45 -19.73 -12.75 -0.21
CA LYS A 45 -18.47 -13.46 0.07
C LYS A 45 -17.69 -12.77 1.19
N SER A 46 -17.17 -13.56 2.13
CA SER A 46 -16.25 -13.05 3.14
C SER A 46 -14.96 -12.54 2.48
N TYR A 47 -14.51 -11.38 2.93
CA TYR A 47 -13.29 -10.72 2.49
C TYR A 47 -12.59 -10.09 3.69
N LEU A 48 -11.27 -10.20 3.74
CA LEU A 48 -10.45 -9.69 4.85
C LEU A 48 -9.34 -8.82 4.24
N PRO A 49 -9.37 -7.49 4.43
CA PRO A 49 -8.32 -6.61 3.94
C PRO A 49 -6.98 -6.88 4.64
N ASP A 50 -5.87 -6.67 3.92
CA ASP A 50 -4.54 -6.84 4.49
C ASP A 50 -4.27 -5.86 5.65
N PHE A 51 -4.57 -4.57 5.45
CA PHE A 51 -4.31 -3.53 6.44
C PHE A 51 -5.45 -2.53 6.58
N ARG A 52 -5.59 -1.98 7.79
CA ARG A 52 -6.28 -0.71 8.07
C ARG A 52 -5.27 0.31 8.58
N LEU A 53 -5.16 1.45 7.90
CA LEU A 53 -4.28 2.57 8.23
C LEU A 53 -5.07 3.70 8.89
N VAL A 54 -4.47 4.38 9.86
CA VAL A 54 -5.04 5.58 10.50
C VAL A 54 -4.15 6.78 10.19
N LEU A 55 -4.61 7.61 9.24
CA LEU A 55 -3.89 8.75 8.68
C LEU A 55 -4.66 10.04 8.97
N ASN A 56 -4.16 10.87 9.90
CA ASN A 56 -4.82 12.11 10.36
C ASN A 56 -6.33 11.93 10.63
N GLU A 57 -6.65 10.99 11.52
CA GLU A 57 -8.02 10.63 11.93
C GLU A 57 -8.88 9.95 10.85
N ARG A 58 -8.36 9.79 9.63
CA ARG A 58 -9.04 9.04 8.57
C ARG A 58 -8.60 7.58 8.57
N GLN A 59 -9.56 6.69 8.34
CA GLN A 59 -9.29 5.28 8.09
C GLN A 59 -9.18 5.03 6.59
N ILE A 60 -8.16 4.29 6.21
CA ILE A 60 -7.91 3.86 4.83
C ILE A 60 -7.51 2.38 4.88
N PHE A 61 -8.14 1.54 4.06
CA PHE A 61 -7.68 0.17 3.90
C PHE A 61 -6.53 0.11 2.91
N ALA A 62 -5.64 -0.86 3.07
CA ALA A 62 -4.61 -1.13 2.09
C ALA A 62 -4.53 -2.62 1.79
N GLU A 63 -4.52 -2.95 0.50
CA GLU A 63 -4.43 -4.31 -0.04
C GLU A 63 -3.08 -4.47 -0.74
N VAL A 64 -2.32 -5.50 -0.38
CA VAL A 64 -0.99 -5.78 -0.91
C VAL A 64 -1.07 -6.84 -1.99
N LYS A 65 -0.43 -6.58 -3.14
CA LYS A 65 -0.37 -7.51 -4.27
C LYS A 65 1.04 -7.54 -4.88
N ASN A 66 1.40 -8.66 -5.49
CA ASN A 66 2.69 -8.78 -6.17
C ASN A 66 2.63 -8.12 -7.56
N LEU A 67 3.79 -7.72 -8.09
CA LEU A 67 3.95 -7.08 -9.41
C LEU A 67 3.43 -7.92 -10.60
N ALA A 68 3.17 -9.22 -10.40
CA ALA A 68 2.56 -10.08 -11.41
C ALA A 68 1.04 -9.90 -11.55
N GLN A 69 0.44 -9.02 -10.75
CA GLN A 69 -0.98 -8.66 -10.84
C GLN A 69 -1.09 -7.31 -11.55
N ASP A 70 -2.07 -7.18 -12.42
CA ASP A 70 -2.40 -5.93 -13.09
C ASP A 70 -2.92 -4.90 -12.07
N GLU A 71 -2.54 -3.62 -12.16
CA GLU A 71 -2.95 -2.62 -11.17
C GLU A 71 -4.33 -2.00 -11.43
N HIS A 72 -4.88 -2.22 -12.62
CA HIS A 72 -6.09 -1.57 -13.13
C HIS A 72 -7.23 -2.56 -13.37
N GLU A 73 -6.93 -3.84 -13.56
CA GLU A 73 -7.91 -4.87 -13.87
C GLU A 73 -7.78 -6.14 -13.02
N GLY A 74 -8.87 -6.89 -12.94
CA GLY A 74 -8.94 -8.18 -12.27
C GLY A 74 -9.67 -8.15 -10.93
N ARG A 75 -9.85 -9.35 -10.37
CA ARG A 75 -10.69 -9.57 -9.17
C ARG A 75 -10.24 -8.76 -7.96
N HIS A 76 -8.94 -8.54 -7.78
CA HIS A 76 -8.43 -7.73 -6.65
C HIS A 76 -8.82 -6.26 -6.77
N VAL A 77 -8.89 -5.70 -7.99
CA VAL A 77 -9.40 -4.34 -8.22
C VAL A 77 -10.90 -4.26 -7.91
N GLU A 78 -11.68 -5.24 -8.36
CA GLU A 78 -13.11 -5.33 -8.05
C GLU A 78 -13.36 -5.41 -6.53
N LEU A 79 -12.58 -6.22 -5.82
CA LEU A 79 -12.65 -6.34 -4.36
C LEU A 79 -12.29 -5.02 -3.67
N CYS A 80 -11.27 -4.29 -4.14
CA CYS A 80 -10.93 -2.98 -3.58
C CYS A 80 -12.07 -1.97 -3.78
N ARG A 81 -12.70 -1.93 -4.96
CA ARG A 81 -13.86 -1.08 -5.22
C ARG A 81 -15.06 -1.46 -4.36
N ALA A 82 -15.37 -2.75 -4.25
CA ALA A 82 -16.47 -3.25 -3.43
C ALA A 82 -16.26 -2.94 -1.94
N LEU A 83 -15.03 -3.11 -1.44
CA LEU A 83 -14.67 -2.75 -0.06
C LEU A 83 -14.83 -1.25 0.17
N ALA A 84 -14.33 -0.42 -0.75
CA ALA A 84 -14.43 1.04 -0.62
C ALA A 84 -15.89 1.49 -0.51
N ARG A 85 -16.74 0.97 -1.39
CA ARG A 85 -18.18 1.26 -1.40
C ARG A 85 -18.89 0.77 -0.14
N SER A 86 -18.60 -0.46 0.29
CA SER A 86 -19.29 -1.11 1.41
C SER A 86 -18.91 -0.49 2.76
N THR A 87 -17.66 -0.05 2.91
CA THR A 87 -17.15 0.52 4.17
C THR A 87 -17.24 2.03 4.24
N GLY A 88 -17.36 2.72 3.11
CA GLY A 88 -17.27 4.18 3.06
C GLY A 88 -15.85 4.73 3.27
N HIS A 89 -14.83 3.86 3.29
CA HIS A 89 -13.43 4.24 3.43
C HIS A 89 -12.65 4.00 2.14
N SER A 90 -11.64 4.81 1.85
CA SER A 90 -10.80 4.57 0.67
C SER A 90 -9.96 3.29 0.84
N VAL A 91 -9.63 2.67 -0.28
CA VAL A 91 -8.72 1.51 -0.34
C VAL A 91 -7.52 1.85 -1.21
N LEU A 92 -6.31 1.59 -0.72
CA LEU A 92 -5.07 1.66 -1.49
C LEU A 92 -4.68 0.26 -1.98
N LEU A 93 -4.38 0.15 -3.27
CA LEU A 93 -3.78 -1.06 -3.83
C LEU A 93 -2.26 -0.89 -3.90
N LEU A 94 -1.58 -1.59 -3.02
CA LEU A 94 -0.14 -1.55 -2.81
C LEU A 94 0.53 -2.69 -3.59
N ILE A 95 0.81 -2.43 -4.86
CA ILE A 95 1.45 -3.40 -5.75
C ILE A 95 2.97 -3.30 -5.66
N GLY A 96 3.59 -4.45 -5.41
CA GLY A 96 5.03 -4.57 -5.23
C GLY A 96 5.51 -4.00 -3.90
N VAL A 97 6.81 -3.71 -3.87
CA VAL A 97 7.46 -3.15 -2.67
C VAL A 97 7.21 -1.65 -2.57
N PRO A 98 7.39 -1.03 -1.39
CA PRO A 98 7.35 0.42 -1.25
C PRO A 98 8.39 1.12 -2.14
N GLU A 99 7.94 2.14 -2.87
CA GLU A 99 8.71 2.92 -3.85
C GLU A 99 8.19 4.37 -3.91
N TYR A 100 8.95 5.27 -4.54
CA TYR A 100 8.47 6.61 -4.87
C TYR A 100 7.55 6.51 -6.10
N ARG A 101 6.26 6.30 -5.86
CA ARG A 101 5.27 6.13 -6.91
C ARG A 101 3.87 6.50 -6.46
N LEU A 102 2.98 6.64 -7.44
CA LEU A 102 1.55 6.66 -7.22
C LEU A 102 1.02 5.22 -7.12
N TYR A 103 0.14 4.99 -6.16
CA TYR A 103 -0.61 3.76 -5.92
C TYR A 103 -2.09 3.99 -6.19
N HIS A 104 -2.77 3.04 -6.82
CA HIS A 104 -4.19 3.15 -7.14
C HIS A 104 -5.00 3.33 -5.85
N GLN A 105 -5.86 4.34 -5.82
CA GLN A 105 -6.74 4.66 -4.70
C GLN A 105 -8.20 4.53 -5.13
N PHE A 106 -8.96 3.67 -4.46
CA PHE A 106 -10.38 3.50 -4.69
C PHE A 106 -11.14 4.29 -3.64
N ALA A 107 -11.79 5.39 -4.03
CA ALA A 107 -12.71 6.12 -3.16
C ALA A 107 -14.11 5.48 -3.18
N PRO A 108 -14.90 5.61 -2.10
CA PRO A 108 -16.23 5.02 -2.00
C PRO A 108 -17.18 5.42 -3.14
N ASN A 109 -17.03 6.65 -3.62
CA ASN A 109 -17.85 7.28 -4.66
C ASN A 109 -17.13 7.36 -6.02
N LEU A 110 -16.03 6.65 -6.21
CA LEU A 110 -15.30 6.65 -7.48
C LEU A 110 -16.05 5.81 -8.51
N GLU A 111 -16.32 6.40 -9.67
CA GLU A 111 -16.97 5.68 -10.77
C GLU A 111 -16.04 4.61 -11.36
N PRO A 112 -16.58 3.53 -11.97
CA PRO A 112 -15.77 2.44 -12.52
C PRO A 112 -14.72 2.89 -13.55
N ASN A 113 -15.02 3.93 -14.33
CA ASN A 113 -14.15 4.50 -15.36
C ASN A 113 -13.24 5.63 -14.85
N GLU A 114 -13.35 6.00 -13.58
CA GLU A 114 -12.47 6.98 -12.95
C GLU A 114 -11.23 6.30 -12.37
N PHE A 115 -10.12 7.03 -12.48
CA PHE A 115 -8.83 6.64 -11.94
C PHE A 115 -8.38 7.69 -10.93
N GLN A 116 -8.02 7.23 -9.74
CA GLN A 116 -7.46 8.05 -8.69
C GLN A 116 -6.23 7.33 -8.15
N ALA A 117 -5.17 8.07 -7.86
CA ALA A 117 -3.96 7.49 -7.30
C ALA A 117 -3.41 8.37 -6.18
N ALA A 118 -2.69 7.78 -5.24
CA ALA A 118 -2.12 8.47 -4.11
C ALA A 118 -0.68 8.06 -3.86
N PHE A 119 0.07 8.93 -3.21
CA PHE A 119 1.45 8.66 -2.81
C PHE A 119 1.66 9.09 -1.36
N PHE A 120 2.70 8.52 -0.73
CA PHE A 120 3.04 8.80 0.66
C PHE A 120 4.04 9.95 0.76
N GLN A 121 4.04 10.63 1.91
CA GLN A 121 5.01 11.65 2.33
C GLN A 121 5.15 11.59 3.87
N ASP A 122 6.16 12.22 4.46
CA ASP A 122 6.41 12.15 5.91
C ASP A 122 5.78 13.29 6.75
N TYR A 123 5.04 14.19 6.10
CA TYR A 123 4.31 15.28 6.73
C TYR A 123 2.81 15.18 6.42
N ALA A 124 1.97 15.76 7.27
CA ALA A 124 0.51 15.73 7.09
C ALA A 124 0.14 16.24 5.67
N PRO A 125 -0.70 15.50 4.91
CA PRO A 125 -1.56 14.41 5.36
C PRO A 125 -0.97 12.97 5.31
N PHE A 126 0.34 12.77 5.20
CA PHE A 126 1.04 11.48 5.04
C PHE A 126 0.69 10.67 3.78
N LEU A 127 -0.52 10.83 3.25
CA LEU A 127 -1.00 10.27 2.00
C LEU A 127 -1.71 11.39 1.22
N VAL A 128 -1.26 11.63 -0.01
CA VAL A 128 -1.79 12.67 -0.88
C VAL A 128 -2.38 12.01 -2.11
N THR A 129 -3.65 12.32 -2.41
CA THR A 129 -4.25 12.00 -3.70
C THR A 129 -3.60 12.87 -4.77
N GLY A 130 -3.00 12.24 -5.77
CA GLY A 130 -2.36 12.92 -6.89
C GLY A 130 -3.37 13.72 -7.70
N ASP A 131 -3.01 14.95 -7.99
CA ASP A 131 -3.74 15.84 -8.90
C ASP A 131 -2.96 15.98 -10.21
N GLN A 132 -3.44 16.85 -11.11
CA GLN A 132 -2.79 17.10 -12.40
C GLN A 132 -1.31 17.48 -12.26
N TYR A 133 -0.92 18.19 -11.20
CA TYR A 133 0.48 18.56 -10.97
C TYR A 133 1.32 17.31 -10.71
N TRP A 134 0.88 16.43 -9.81
CA TRP A 134 1.64 15.20 -9.50
C TRP A 134 1.68 14.22 -10.67
N PHE A 135 0.61 14.12 -11.47
CA PHE A 135 0.60 13.28 -12.67
C PHE A 135 1.60 13.73 -13.75
N GLN A 136 2.04 14.99 -13.75
CA GLN A 136 3.10 15.48 -14.65
C GLN A 136 4.51 15.14 -14.15
N GLN A 137 4.65 14.71 -12.89
CA GLN A 137 5.94 14.40 -12.26
C GLN A 137 6.27 12.91 -12.27
N VAL A 138 5.40 12.07 -12.83
CA VAL A 138 5.56 10.62 -12.88
C VAL A 138 5.80 10.11 -14.29
N GLU A 139 6.51 8.99 -14.38
CA GLU A 139 6.72 8.23 -15.61
C GLU A 139 5.97 6.90 -15.51
N LEU A 140 5.32 6.49 -16.61
CA LEU A 140 4.67 5.20 -16.72
C LEU A 140 5.70 4.11 -17.05
N ASP A 141 5.90 3.19 -16.12
CA ASP A 141 6.62 1.95 -16.36
C ASP A 141 5.79 1.04 -17.27
N GLN A 142 6.19 0.94 -18.54
CA GLN A 142 5.48 0.17 -19.56
C GLN A 142 5.42 -1.34 -19.27
N GLN A 143 6.27 -1.87 -18.39
CA GLN A 143 6.27 -3.30 -18.05
C GLN A 143 5.32 -3.60 -16.90
N THR A 144 5.23 -2.69 -15.92
CA THR A 144 4.47 -2.94 -14.68
C THR A 144 3.18 -2.13 -14.58
N GLY A 145 2.98 -1.14 -15.44
CA GLY A 145 1.88 -0.18 -15.34
C GLY A 145 2.09 0.88 -14.25
N ALA A 146 3.20 0.82 -13.51
CA ALA A 146 3.45 1.69 -12.37
C ALA A 146 3.74 3.14 -12.78
N LEU A 147 3.07 4.09 -12.14
CA LEU A 147 3.36 5.52 -12.24
C LEU A 147 4.42 5.92 -11.21
N ARG A 148 5.68 5.99 -11.61
CA ARG A 148 6.84 6.19 -10.73
C ARG A 148 7.33 7.63 -10.78
N PHE A 149 7.72 8.19 -9.63
CA PHE A 149 8.48 9.43 -9.63
C PHE A 149 9.93 9.10 -10.01
N PRO A 150 10.52 9.70 -11.07
CA PRO A 150 11.91 9.47 -11.47
C PRO A 150 12.88 10.22 -10.55
N PHE A 151 12.62 10.19 -9.24
CA PHE A 151 13.35 10.93 -8.22
C PHE A 151 14.42 10.04 -7.60
N ASP A 152 15.62 10.59 -7.46
CA ASP A 152 16.63 10.04 -6.55
C ASP A 152 16.27 10.37 -5.09
N ASP A 153 16.98 9.76 -4.14
CA ASP A 153 16.74 9.99 -2.71
C ASP A 153 16.85 11.46 -2.30
N ARG A 154 17.73 12.22 -2.97
CA ARG A 154 17.93 13.65 -2.67
C ARG A 154 16.70 14.46 -3.06
N THR A 155 16.13 14.19 -4.22
CA THR A 155 14.94 14.86 -4.74
C THR A 155 13.71 14.40 -3.97
N ALA A 156 13.55 13.10 -3.77
CA ALA A 156 12.46 12.53 -2.96
C ALA A 156 12.44 13.12 -1.55
N ARG A 157 13.60 13.27 -0.90
CA ARG A 157 13.72 13.91 0.42
C ARG A 157 13.22 15.35 0.43
N LYS A 158 13.44 16.12 -0.64
CA LYS A 158 12.95 17.50 -0.74
C LYS A 158 11.46 17.55 -1.02
N SER A 159 10.96 16.65 -1.86
CA SER A 159 9.57 16.65 -2.32
C SER A 159 8.60 16.02 -1.32
N PHE A 160 9.04 14.98 -0.60
CA PHE A 160 8.17 14.14 0.22
C PHE A 160 8.66 13.97 1.67
N GLY A 161 9.82 14.57 1.97
CA GLY A 161 10.47 14.52 3.26
C GLY A 161 11.40 13.33 3.49
N ALA A 162 12.22 13.42 4.54
CA ALA A 162 13.27 12.46 4.83
C ALA A 162 12.71 11.13 5.33
N GLY A 163 11.63 11.15 6.11
CA GLY A 163 10.97 9.97 6.66
C GLY A 163 10.45 9.03 5.57
N LEU A 164 9.99 9.55 4.42
CA LEU A 164 9.58 8.69 3.30
C LEU A 164 10.78 7.92 2.73
N VAL A 165 11.90 8.60 2.52
CA VAL A 165 13.13 7.99 2.00
C VAL A 165 13.61 6.89 2.94
N GLU A 166 13.62 7.15 4.24
CA GLU A 166 14.00 6.15 5.24
C GLU A 166 13.01 4.99 5.29
N ALA A 167 11.71 5.23 5.20
CA ALA A 167 10.69 4.19 5.17
C ALA A 167 10.82 3.27 3.95
N VAL A 168 11.04 3.83 2.76
CA VAL A 168 11.29 3.05 1.54
C VAL A 168 12.54 2.18 1.69
N LYS A 169 13.64 2.75 2.22
CA LYS A 169 14.90 2.01 2.44
C LYS A 169 14.74 0.90 3.48
N ALA A 170 14.12 1.19 4.62
CA ALA A 170 13.88 0.23 5.68
C ALA A 170 13.07 -0.97 5.16
N ALA A 171 11.96 -0.71 4.47
CA ALA A 171 11.11 -1.75 3.92
C ALA A 171 11.80 -2.61 2.86
N ARG A 172 12.57 -2.00 1.95
CA ARG A 172 13.28 -2.74 0.87
C ARG A 172 14.44 -3.56 1.39
N SER A 173 15.14 -3.06 2.42
CA SER A 173 16.26 -3.74 3.06
C SER A 173 15.84 -4.78 4.10
N ALA A 174 14.61 -4.71 4.62
CA ALA A 174 14.09 -5.64 5.62
C ALA A 174 14.32 -7.11 5.21
N ARG A 175 15.03 -7.82 6.09
CA ARG A 175 15.29 -9.24 6.03
C ARG A 175 14.50 -9.91 7.14
N PHE A 176 13.61 -10.80 6.75
CA PHE A 176 12.92 -11.66 7.69
C PHE A 176 13.61 -13.02 7.68
N GLU A 177 14.27 -13.35 8.78
CA GLU A 177 14.91 -14.66 8.97
C GLU A 177 13.86 -15.76 9.08
N HIS A 178 14.27 -16.99 8.75
CA HIS A 178 13.40 -18.16 8.83
C HIS A 178 13.31 -18.64 10.29
N GLY A 179 12.12 -18.56 10.89
CA GLY A 179 11.74 -19.47 11.98
C GLY A 179 12.60 -19.45 13.25
N ALA A 180 13.09 -18.29 13.70
CA ALA A 180 13.60 -18.20 15.07
C ALA A 180 12.41 -18.22 16.04
N SER A 181 12.15 -19.36 16.67
CA SER A 181 11.41 -19.39 17.93
C SER A 181 12.23 -18.60 18.95
N GLY A 182 11.67 -17.49 19.42
CA GLY A 182 12.15 -16.86 20.64
C GLY A 182 12.01 -17.84 21.81
N ARG A 183 13.07 -17.95 22.61
CA ARG A 183 12.96 -18.48 23.98
C ARG A 183 12.20 -17.48 24.84
#